data_AF-A0A3D2IGW4-F1
#
_entry.id   AF-A0A3D2IGW4-F1
#
_cell.length_a   1.000
_cell.length_b   1.000
_cell.length_c   1.000
_cell.angle_alpha   90.00
_cell.angle_beta   90.00
_cell.angle_gamma   90.00
#
_symmetry.space_group_name_H-M   'P 1'
#
loop_
_entity.id
_entity.type
_entity.pdbx_description
1 polymer ?
#
loop_
_entity_poly.entity_id
_entity_poly.type
_entity_poly.pdbx_seq_one_letter_code
_entity_poly.pdbx_strand_id
1 'polypeptide(L)'
;MREILLGDKKYLLENQIIVFAPIYNTDSNDKMDVQVRRSQEGSPKKTGIRANSQGWDLNRDGMKMEALETNAMIQNVILKWDPEIFVDLHTTNGTWHGYSLTWAPSYHSAGEKAPYDLTWNELLPEVTEK
;
A
#
# COMPACT_ATOMS: atom_id res chain seq x y z
N MET A 1 -0.19 -1.51 13.94
CA MET A 1 0.93 -1.67 14.90
C MET A 1 0.53 -1.51 16.37
N ARG A 2 -0.23 -0.48 16.79
CA ARG A 2 -0.60 -0.30 18.22
C ARG A 2 -1.21 -1.55 18.87
N GLU A 3 -2.26 -2.13 18.29
CA GLU A 3 -2.92 -3.32 18.84
C GLU A 3 -2.01 -4.58 18.84
N ILE A 4 -1.04 -4.63 17.92
CA ILE A 4 -0.05 -5.74 17.86
C ILE A 4 0.96 -5.59 19.01
N LEU A 5 1.41 -4.37 19.29
CA LEU A 5 2.45 -4.11 20.28
C LEU A 5 1.92 -3.97 21.70
N LEU A 6 0.72 -3.41 21.87
CA LEU A 6 0.17 -3.00 23.17
C LEU A 6 -1.22 -3.59 23.46
N GLY A 7 -1.85 -4.23 22.48
CA GLY A 7 -3.23 -4.74 22.58
C GLY A 7 -3.29 -6.26 22.56
N ASP A 8 -4.44 -6.77 22.13
CA ASP A 8 -4.76 -8.20 22.09
C ASP A 8 -4.26 -8.93 20.84
N LYS A 9 -3.58 -8.22 19.92
CA LYS A 9 -3.12 -8.78 18.62
C LYS A 9 -1.66 -9.23 18.60
N LYS A 10 -1.05 -9.42 19.77
CA LYS A 10 0.35 -9.86 19.87
C LYS A 10 0.58 -11.25 19.26
N TYR A 11 -0.45 -12.11 19.24
CA TYR A 11 -0.40 -13.44 18.62
C TYR A 11 -0.02 -13.39 17.13
N LEU A 12 -0.23 -12.25 16.45
CA LEU A 12 0.18 -12.04 15.06
C LEU A 12 1.70 -12.02 14.86
N LEU A 13 2.51 -12.11 15.92
CA LEU A 13 3.97 -12.21 15.84
C LEU A 13 4.49 -13.61 16.22
N GLU A 14 3.62 -14.57 16.55
CA GLU A 14 4.03 -15.91 17.00
C GLU A 14 4.59 -16.76 15.86
N ASN A 15 4.01 -16.66 14.66
CA ASN A 15 4.32 -17.53 13.52
C ASN A 15 4.66 -16.77 12.24
N GLN A 16 4.89 -15.45 12.32
CA GLN A 16 5.19 -14.63 11.15
C GLN A 16 6.03 -13.41 11.53
N ILE A 17 6.74 -12.88 10.55
CA ILE A 17 7.49 -11.63 10.66
C ILE A 17 6.70 -10.54 9.94
N ILE A 18 6.48 -9.42 10.62
CA ILE A 18 5.82 -8.26 10.03
C ILE A 18 6.86 -7.18 9.77
N VAL A 19 7.14 -6.93 8.49
CA VAL A 19 7.95 -5.78 8.06
C VAL A 19 6.99 -4.63 7.71
N PHE A 20 7.23 -3.45 8.27
CA PHE A 20 6.33 -2.31 8.14
C PHE A 20 7.07 -1.04 7.70
N ALA A 21 6.71 -0.51 6.54
CA ALA A 21 7.16 0.79 6.05
C ALA A 21 6.06 1.83 6.29
N PRO A 22 6.15 2.67 7.35
CA PRO A 22 5.05 3.56 7.74
C PRO A 22 4.77 4.67 6.72
N ILE A 23 5.82 5.21 6.10
CA ILE A 23 5.74 6.29 5.13
C ILE A 23 6.73 5.96 4.02
N TYR A 24 6.21 5.68 2.84
CA TYR A 24 7.03 5.36 1.67
C TYR A 24 7.55 6.61 0.95
N ASN A 25 6.72 7.65 0.85
CA ASN A 25 7.07 8.94 0.26
C ASN A 25 7.30 10.00 1.36
N THR A 26 8.42 9.92 2.07
CA THR A 26 8.69 10.76 3.25
C THR A 26 8.71 12.25 2.91
N ASP A 27 9.39 12.62 1.83
CA ASP A 27 9.66 14.02 1.49
C ASP A 27 8.40 14.82 1.18
N SER A 28 7.42 14.18 0.55
CA SER A 28 6.18 14.81 0.12
C SER A 28 5.02 14.57 1.06
N ASN A 29 5.10 13.57 1.95
CA ASN A 29 4.04 13.29 2.94
C ASN A 29 3.75 14.52 3.82
N ASP A 30 4.81 15.19 4.30
CA ASP A 30 4.68 16.28 5.27
C ASP A 30 4.48 17.66 4.62
N LYS A 31 4.47 17.73 3.27
CA LYS A 31 4.18 18.96 2.50
C LYS A 31 2.67 19.22 2.44
N MET A 32 2.07 19.38 3.62
CA MET A 32 0.63 19.42 3.84
C MET A 32 -0.01 20.73 3.37
N ASP A 33 -0.84 20.67 2.34
CA ASP A 33 -1.54 21.83 1.79
C ASP A 33 -2.97 21.48 1.32
N VAL A 34 -3.81 22.50 1.14
CA VAL A 34 -5.24 22.40 0.77
C VAL A 34 -5.48 22.16 -0.72
N GLN A 35 -4.47 22.35 -1.59
CA GLN A 35 -4.64 22.35 -3.05
C GLN A 35 -3.63 21.48 -3.81
N VAL A 36 -2.86 20.63 -3.12
CA VAL A 36 -1.83 19.78 -3.75
C VAL A 36 -2.40 18.52 -4.42
N ARG A 37 -3.66 18.19 -4.15
CA ARG A 37 -4.35 17.03 -4.74
C ARG A 37 -5.75 17.41 -5.23
N ARG A 38 -5.82 18.28 -6.25
CA ARG A 38 -7.07 18.85 -6.78
C ARG A 38 -8.07 17.83 -7.32
N SER A 39 -7.61 16.63 -7.72
CA SER A 39 -8.47 15.53 -8.16
C SER A 39 -9.10 14.75 -7.01
N GLN A 40 -8.81 15.10 -5.76
CA GLN A 40 -9.36 14.47 -4.56
C GLN A 40 -10.48 15.33 -3.99
N GLU A 41 -11.47 14.71 -3.34
CA GLU A 41 -12.67 15.39 -2.80
C GLU A 41 -12.40 16.26 -1.55
N GLY A 42 -11.21 16.85 -1.44
CA GLY A 42 -10.81 17.74 -0.35
C GLY A 42 -10.76 17.09 1.03
N SER A 43 -10.73 15.75 1.08
CA SER A 43 -10.65 14.96 2.30
C SER A 43 -9.38 14.10 2.30
N PRO A 44 -8.50 14.23 3.31
CA PRO A 44 -8.52 15.22 4.40
C PRO A 44 -8.25 16.66 3.91
N LYS A 45 -8.60 17.67 4.73
CA LYS A 45 -8.48 19.11 4.38
C LYS A 45 -7.09 19.54 3.90
N LYS A 46 -6.05 18.92 4.44
CA LYS A 46 -4.67 19.08 3.97
C LYS A 46 -4.14 17.70 3.64
N THR A 47 -3.41 17.60 2.53
CA THR A 47 -2.74 16.38 2.10
C THR A 47 -1.30 16.69 1.72
N GLY A 48 -0.44 15.67 1.73
CA GLY A 48 0.88 15.76 1.13
C GLY A 48 0.83 15.71 -0.39
N ILE A 49 1.97 15.86 -1.03
CA ILE A 49 2.09 15.78 -2.49
C ILE A 49 2.10 14.31 -2.94
N ARG A 50 1.56 14.01 -4.12
CA ARG A 50 1.54 12.64 -4.67
C ARG A 50 2.93 12.16 -5.07
N ALA A 51 3.59 12.94 -5.92
CA ALA A 51 4.93 12.64 -6.37
C ALA A 51 5.94 12.84 -5.23
N ASN A 52 7.09 12.17 -5.29
CA ASN A 52 8.20 12.46 -4.39
C ASN A 52 8.81 13.85 -4.68
N SER A 53 9.84 14.23 -3.93
CA SER A 53 10.51 15.53 -4.10
C SER A 53 11.13 15.75 -5.48
N GLN A 54 11.40 14.67 -6.22
CA GLN A 54 11.95 14.68 -7.58
C GLN A 54 10.87 14.60 -8.67
N GLY A 55 9.59 14.51 -8.32
CA GLY A 55 8.49 14.44 -9.27
C GLY A 55 8.09 13.03 -9.72
N TRP A 56 8.64 11.97 -9.12
CA TRP A 56 8.29 10.60 -9.45
C TRP A 56 6.99 10.15 -8.77
N ASP A 57 6.13 9.46 -9.53
CA ASP A 57 5.03 8.69 -8.96
C ASP A 57 5.57 7.31 -8.53
N LEU A 58 5.85 7.16 -7.24
CA LEU A 58 6.45 5.93 -6.71
C LEU A 58 5.60 4.67 -6.96
N ASN A 59 4.27 4.81 -7.09
CA ASN A 59 3.38 3.70 -7.41
C ASN A 59 3.30 3.42 -8.94
N ARG A 60 4.19 4.03 -9.72
CA ARG A 60 4.41 3.73 -11.15
C ARG A 60 5.88 3.44 -11.45
N ASP A 61 6.77 3.84 -10.55
CA ASP A 61 8.21 3.71 -10.74
C ASP A 61 8.70 2.25 -10.67
N GLY A 62 7.94 1.31 -10.09
CA GLY A 62 8.36 -0.09 -9.92
C GLY A 62 8.81 -0.83 -11.20
N MET A 63 8.43 -0.37 -12.39
CA MET A 63 8.88 -0.97 -13.65
C MET A 63 10.32 -0.57 -14.04
N LYS A 64 10.71 0.68 -13.78
CA LYS A 64 12.03 1.23 -14.19
C LYS A 64 12.96 1.45 -12.99
N MET A 65 12.38 1.66 -11.81
CA MET A 65 13.03 1.84 -10.52
C MET A 65 14.05 2.99 -10.53
N GLU A 66 13.62 4.17 -11.01
CA GLU A 66 14.46 5.37 -11.06
C GLU A 66 14.49 6.14 -9.74
N ALA A 67 13.41 6.06 -8.96
CA ALA A 67 13.32 6.73 -7.67
C ALA A 67 14.18 6.00 -6.64
N LEU A 68 14.84 6.78 -5.77
CA LEU A 68 15.68 6.24 -4.69
C LEU A 68 14.86 5.38 -3.73
N GLU A 69 13.61 5.79 -3.45
CA GLU A 69 12.69 5.09 -2.58
C GLU A 69 12.31 3.71 -3.14
N THR A 70 12.03 3.63 -4.45
CA THR A 70 11.71 2.37 -5.14
C THR A 70 12.90 1.44 -5.21
N ASN A 71 14.07 1.96 -5.61
CA ASN A 71 15.28 1.16 -5.62
C ASN A 71 15.61 0.61 -4.21
N ALA A 72 15.56 1.47 -3.18
CA ALA A 72 15.85 1.07 -1.82
C ALA A 72 14.84 0.06 -1.27
N MET A 73 13.54 0.24 -1.53
CA MET A 73 12.49 -0.69 -1.10
C MET A 73 12.68 -2.07 -1.72
N ILE A 74 13.00 -2.14 -3.02
CA ILE A 74 13.24 -3.41 -3.71
C ILE A 74 14.52 -4.08 -3.19
N GLN A 75 15.65 -3.36 -3.20
CA GLN A 75 16.96 -3.94 -2.91
C GLN A 75 17.17 -4.24 -1.41
N ASN A 76 16.57 -3.46 -0.52
CA ASN A 76 16.83 -3.55 0.91
C ASN A 76 15.68 -4.14 1.72
N VAL A 77 14.47 -4.23 1.14
CA VAL A 77 13.31 -4.79 1.83
C VAL A 77 12.81 -6.02 1.08
N ILE A 78 12.25 -5.87 -0.11
CA ILE A 78 11.59 -6.99 -0.82
C ILE A 78 12.58 -8.12 -1.11
N LEU A 79 13.71 -7.85 -1.77
CA LEU A 79 14.67 -8.90 -2.12
C LEU A 79 15.42 -9.50 -0.91
N LYS A 80 15.48 -8.78 0.20
CA LYS A 80 16.16 -9.27 1.41
C LYS A 80 15.25 -10.12 2.29
N TRP A 81 13.98 -9.76 2.36
CA TRP A 81 13.00 -10.44 3.21
C TRP A 81 12.19 -11.49 2.46
N ASP A 82 12.08 -11.37 1.13
CA ASP A 82 11.33 -12.27 0.23
C ASP A 82 9.93 -12.62 0.78
N PRO A 83 9.05 -11.61 0.96
CA PRO A 83 7.81 -11.80 1.71
C PRO A 83 6.81 -12.68 0.95
N GLU A 84 6.15 -13.59 1.66
CA GLU A 84 5.06 -14.41 1.08
C GLU A 84 3.82 -13.56 0.75
N ILE A 85 3.60 -12.49 1.53
CA ILE A 85 2.49 -11.55 1.33
C ILE A 85 3.02 -10.12 1.36
N PHE A 86 2.76 -9.37 0.30
CA PHE A 86 3.02 -7.94 0.22
C PHE A 86 1.70 -7.15 0.24
N VAL A 87 1.56 -6.23 1.19
CA VAL A 87 0.37 -5.39 1.33
C VAL A 87 0.74 -3.93 1.13
N ASP A 88 0.21 -3.32 0.07
CA ASP A 88 0.40 -1.91 -0.25
C ASP A 88 -0.89 -1.11 0.01
N LEU A 89 -0.84 -0.23 1.01
CA LEU A 89 -2.01 0.49 1.51
C LEU A 89 -2.08 1.89 0.92
N HIS A 90 -3.20 2.19 0.25
CA HIS A 90 -3.47 3.46 -0.39
C HIS A 90 -4.74 4.10 0.15
N THR A 91 -4.85 5.42 -0.01
CA THR A 91 -6.13 6.12 0.06
C THR A 91 -6.72 6.24 -1.34
N THR A 92 -8.01 5.95 -1.49
CA THR A 92 -8.72 6.08 -2.77
C THR A 92 -9.01 7.55 -3.06
N ASN A 93 -7.97 8.32 -3.38
CA ASN A 93 -8.12 9.72 -3.79
C ASN A 93 -8.99 10.61 -2.87
N GLY A 94 -9.03 10.33 -1.58
CA GLY A 94 -9.84 11.11 -0.64
C GLY A 94 -11.35 11.03 -0.90
N THR A 95 -11.83 10.07 -1.68
CA THR A 95 -13.26 9.86 -1.93
C THR A 95 -13.92 9.21 -0.72
N TRP A 96 -15.19 9.55 -0.51
CA TRP A 96 -15.98 8.95 0.57
C TRP A 96 -16.51 7.58 0.14
N HIS A 97 -16.16 6.54 0.89
CA HIS A 97 -16.65 5.18 0.67
C HIS A 97 -17.53 4.72 1.83
N GLY A 98 -18.56 3.91 1.51
CA GLY A 98 -19.38 3.21 2.50
C GLY A 98 -18.67 2.04 3.19
N TYR A 99 -17.40 1.78 2.83
CA TYR A 99 -16.59 0.67 3.34
C TYR A 99 -15.25 1.21 3.85
N SER A 100 -14.76 0.62 4.95
CA SER A 100 -13.46 1.00 5.54
C SER A 100 -12.26 0.49 4.75
N LEU A 101 -12.43 -0.56 3.96
CA LEU A 101 -11.40 -1.14 3.10
C LEU A 101 -12.02 -1.51 1.76
N THR A 102 -11.28 -1.24 0.69
CA THR A 102 -11.61 -1.66 -0.67
C THR A 102 -10.39 -2.34 -1.26
N TRP A 103 -10.59 -3.46 -1.94
CA TRP A 103 -9.53 -4.20 -2.63
C TRP A 103 -9.95 -4.49 -4.07
N ALA A 104 -8.96 -4.71 -4.92
CA ALA A 104 -9.16 -5.22 -6.27
C ALA A 104 -8.36 -6.52 -6.42
N PRO A 105 -8.92 -7.57 -7.05
CA PRO A 105 -8.15 -8.76 -7.39
C PRO A 105 -7.11 -8.44 -8.47
N SER A 106 -6.20 -9.38 -8.73
CA SER A 106 -5.26 -9.26 -9.86
C SER A 106 -6.03 -9.11 -11.19
N TYR A 107 -5.70 -8.12 -12.00
CA TYR A 107 -6.38 -7.97 -13.30
C TYR A 107 -5.85 -8.98 -14.32
N HIS A 108 -6.73 -9.83 -14.86
CA HIS A 108 -6.36 -10.91 -15.78
C HIS A 108 -6.29 -10.49 -17.26
N SER A 109 -6.62 -9.25 -17.63
CA SER A 109 -6.69 -8.86 -19.05
C SER A 109 -5.37 -9.02 -19.81
N ALA A 110 -4.22 -9.05 -19.12
CA ALA A 110 -2.90 -9.29 -19.71
C ALA A 110 -1.96 -10.12 -18.80
N GLY A 111 -2.49 -10.74 -17.74
CA GLY A 111 -1.70 -11.47 -16.74
C GLY A 111 -2.05 -12.95 -16.67
N GLU A 112 -1.28 -13.73 -15.92
CA GLU A 112 -1.58 -15.15 -15.67
C GLU A 112 -2.92 -15.33 -14.95
N LYS A 113 -3.62 -16.44 -15.21
CA LYS A 113 -4.93 -16.71 -14.60
C LYS A 113 -4.82 -17.10 -13.13
N ALA A 114 -3.78 -17.84 -12.78
CA ALA A 114 -3.63 -18.42 -11.44
C ALA A 114 -3.62 -17.37 -10.31
N PRO A 115 -2.91 -16.22 -10.41
CA PRO A 115 -3.00 -15.16 -9.39
C PRO A 115 -4.40 -14.56 -9.24
N TYR A 116 -5.14 -14.41 -10.35
CA TYR A 116 -6.54 -13.94 -10.28
C TYR A 116 -7.42 -14.97 -9.59
N ASP A 117 -7.33 -16.25 -9.96
CA ASP A 117 -8.14 -17.30 -9.34
C ASP A 117 -7.87 -17.42 -7.84
N LEU A 118 -6.59 -17.39 -7.44
CA LEU A 118 -6.19 -17.41 -6.04
C LEU A 118 -6.78 -16.23 -5.27
N THR A 119 -6.65 -15.00 -5.81
CA THR A 119 -7.16 -13.81 -5.12
C THR A 119 -8.70 -13.80 -5.08
N TRP A 120 -9.36 -14.11 -6.20
CA TRP A 120 -10.81 -13.96 -6.35
C TRP A 120 -11.61 -15.10 -5.73
N ASN A 121 -11.18 -16.36 -5.91
CA ASN A 121 -11.96 -17.52 -5.49
C ASN A 121 -11.59 -18.03 -4.10
N GLU A 122 -10.36 -17.75 -3.61
CA GLU A 122 -9.86 -18.32 -2.36
C GLU A 122 -9.59 -17.22 -1.33
N LEU A 123 -8.60 -16.36 -1.57
CA LEU A 123 -8.11 -15.42 -0.56
C LEU A 123 -9.16 -14.39 -0.14
N LEU A 124 -9.80 -13.71 -1.09
CA LEU A 124 -10.76 -12.65 -0.78
C LEU A 124 -12.03 -13.17 -0.09
N PRO A 125 -12.66 -14.27 -0.52
CA PRO A 125 -13.75 -14.89 0.22
C PRO A 125 -13.35 -15.25 1.66
N GLU A 126 -12.21 -15.93 1.86
CA GLU A 126 -11.77 -16.40 3.18
C GLU A 126 -11.55 -15.25 4.17
N VAL A 127 -10.96 -14.13 3.74
CA VAL A 127 -10.75 -12.97 4.61
C VAL A 127 -12.01 -12.15 4.87
N THR A 128 -13.07 -12.35 4.06
CA THR A 128 -14.34 -11.60 4.17
C THR A 128 -15.39 -12.34 5.00
N GLU A 129 -15.30 -13.67 5.13
CA GLU A 129 -16.28 -14.49 5.86
C GLU A 129 -16.25 -14.35 7.41
N LYS A 130 -15.42 -13.45 7.96
CA LYS A 130 -15.28 -13.24 9.42
C LYS A 130 -16.11 -12.08 9.97
#